data_AF-A0A7K5CWR1-F1
#
_entry.id   AF-A0A7K5CWR1-F1
#
_cell.length_a   1.000
_cell.length_b   1.000
_cell.length_c   1.000
_cell.angle_alpha   90.00
_cell.angle_beta   90.00
_cell.angle_gamma   90.00
#
_symmetry.space_group_name_H-M   'P 1'
#
loop_
_entity.id
_entity.type
_entity.pdbx_description
1 polymer ?
#
loop_
_entity_poly.entity_id
_entity_poly.type
_entity_poly.pdbx_seq_one_letter_code
_entity_poly.pdbx_strand_id
1 'polypeptide(L)'
;AAEEEDDDDDIDLFGSDAEEEDQEAAKVREERLRQYAEKKAKKPGIVAKSSILLDVKPWDDETDMVKLEECVRSIHMDGLLWGASKLVPVGYGIKKLQIQCVVEDEKVGTDILEEEITKFEDYV
;
A
#
# COMPACT_ATOMS: atom_id res chain seq x y z
N ALA A 1 36.52 -1.06 10.84
CA ALA A 1 35.50 -0.24 10.18
C ALA A 1 34.18 -0.97 10.34
N ALA A 2 33.39 -0.54 11.31
CA ALA A 2 32.02 -0.97 11.55
C ALA A 2 31.22 0.34 11.62
N GLU A 3 30.21 0.46 10.77
CA GLU A 3 29.42 1.66 10.54
C GLU A 3 28.67 2.07 11.81
N GLU A 4 28.85 3.35 12.15
CA GLU A 4 27.97 4.14 13.01
C GLU A 4 26.68 4.43 12.25
N GLU A 5 25.55 4.40 12.95
CA GLU A 5 24.25 5.05 12.70
C GLU A 5 23.11 4.06 13.04
N ASP A 6 22.60 4.10 14.29
CA ASP A 6 21.17 4.02 14.70
C ASP A 6 20.98 3.69 16.21
N ASP A 7 21.65 4.40 17.15
CA ASP A 7 21.44 4.18 18.61
C ASP A 7 21.52 5.48 19.45
N ASP A 8 21.17 6.65 18.89
CA ASP A 8 21.28 7.94 19.61
C ASP A 8 19.99 8.80 19.55
N ASP A 9 18.84 8.15 19.39
CA ASP A 9 17.51 8.81 19.35
C ASP A 9 16.54 8.25 20.41
N ASP A 10 17.05 7.50 21.41
CA ASP A 10 16.29 7.00 22.58
C ASP A 10 16.89 7.45 23.93
N ILE A 11 17.69 8.52 23.93
CA ILE A 11 18.03 9.23 25.17
C ILE A 11 17.05 10.41 25.33
N ASP A 12 15.92 10.13 25.98
CA ASP A 12 15.03 11.16 26.52
C ASP A 12 15.71 11.88 27.71
N LEU A 13 16.57 12.84 27.36
CA LEU A 13 17.24 13.78 28.26
C LEU A 13 16.28 14.78 28.96
N PHE A 14 14.96 14.66 28.76
CA PHE A 14 13.94 15.40 29.51
C PHE A 14 13.20 14.54 30.56
N GLY A 15 13.72 13.36 30.90
CA GLY A 15 13.26 12.53 32.02
C GLY A 15 13.67 13.04 33.42
N SER A 16 13.61 14.36 33.65
CA SER A 16 13.88 14.94 34.97
C SER A 16 12.95 16.11 35.27
N ASP A 17 11.64 15.90 35.17
CA ASP A 17 10.67 16.44 36.13
C ASP A 17 9.28 15.81 35.95
N ALA A 18 8.60 15.54 37.08
CA ALA A 18 7.17 15.23 37.22
C ALA A 18 6.66 13.83 36.79
N GLU A 19 6.88 12.86 37.68
CA GLU A 19 5.83 11.89 38.01
C GLU A 19 4.53 12.63 38.37
N GLU A 20 3.39 12.16 37.84
CA GLU A 20 2.00 12.57 38.16
C GLU A 20 1.36 13.61 37.21
N GLU A 21 0.22 13.24 36.60
CA GLU A 21 -0.60 13.98 35.60
C GLU A 21 -0.07 13.83 34.16
N ASP A 22 -0.65 13.06 33.23
CA ASP A 22 -2.03 13.16 32.74
C ASP A 22 -2.19 12.15 31.58
N GLN A 23 -3.21 11.28 31.61
CA GLN A 23 -3.43 10.29 30.54
C GLN A 23 -3.69 10.94 29.17
N GLU A 24 -4.08 12.21 29.15
CA GLU A 24 -4.23 13.03 27.95
C GLU A 24 -2.87 13.48 27.38
N ALA A 25 -1.89 13.84 28.22
CA ALA A 25 -0.53 14.14 27.77
C ALA A 25 0.21 12.93 27.16
N ALA A 26 -0.12 11.71 27.61
CA ALA A 26 0.38 10.48 26.99
C ALA A 26 -0.20 10.29 25.57
N LYS A 27 -1.50 10.55 25.36
CA LYS A 27 -2.15 10.49 24.04
C LYS A 27 -1.63 11.57 23.08
N VAL A 28 -1.40 12.78 23.58
CA VAL A 28 -0.81 13.88 22.79
C VAL A 28 0.65 13.58 22.43
N ARG A 29 1.41 12.94 23.32
CA ARG A 29 2.76 12.46 23.00
C ARG A 29 2.74 11.35 21.96
N GLU A 30 1.84 10.38 22.08
CA GLU A 30 1.70 9.30 21.10
C GLU A 30 1.26 9.83 19.73
N GLU A 31 0.32 10.77 19.68
CA GLU A 31 -0.11 11.42 18.45
C GLU A 31 1.04 12.23 17.82
N ARG A 32 1.85 12.92 18.63
CA ARG A 32 3.06 13.60 18.13
C ARG A 32 4.13 12.61 17.68
N LEU A 33 4.35 11.50 18.37
CA LEU A 33 5.28 10.44 17.97
C LEU A 33 4.87 9.81 16.64
N ARG A 34 3.56 9.57 16.42
CA ARG A 34 3.02 9.12 15.12
C ARG A 34 3.27 10.16 14.02
N GLN A 35 2.97 11.43 14.28
CA GLN A 35 3.25 12.51 13.32
C GLN A 35 4.75 12.71 13.06
N TYR A 36 5.61 12.46 14.05
CA TYR A 36 7.06 12.51 13.90
C TYR A 36 7.60 11.29 13.16
N ALA A 37 7.02 10.10 13.36
CA ALA A 37 7.33 8.89 12.60
C ALA A 37 6.91 9.05 11.13
N GLU A 38 5.72 9.61 10.86
CA GLU A 38 5.26 9.96 9.50
C GLU A 38 6.17 11.02 8.82
N LYS A 39 6.79 11.91 9.61
CA LYS A 39 7.75 12.91 9.11
C LYS A 39 9.17 12.36 8.95
N LYS A 40 9.63 11.44 9.81
CA LYS A 40 10.92 10.74 9.66
C LYS A 40 10.89 9.73 8.50
N ALA A 41 9.76 9.06 8.28
CA ALA A 41 9.50 8.21 7.12
C ALA A 41 9.38 8.99 5.79
N LYS A 42 9.31 10.33 5.86
CA LYS A 42 9.30 11.24 4.70
C LYS A 42 10.69 11.65 4.22
N LYS A 43 11.78 11.11 4.80
CA LYS A 43 13.06 11.11 4.10
C LYS A 43 12.87 10.21 2.87
N PRO A 44 13.06 10.72 1.64
CA PRO A 44 12.94 9.87 0.47
C PRO A 44 14.14 8.92 0.47
N GLY A 45 14.00 7.79 1.17
CA GLY A 45 14.76 6.60 0.86
C GLY A 45 14.55 6.27 -0.62
N ILE A 46 15.41 5.44 -1.20
CA ILE A 46 15.18 4.91 -2.54
C ILE A 46 13.95 4.01 -2.44
N VAL A 47 12.76 4.60 -2.60
CA VAL A 47 11.50 3.88 -2.65
C VAL A 47 11.57 3.03 -3.90
N ALA A 48 11.82 1.74 -3.71
CA ALA A 48 11.74 0.77 -4.78
C ALA A 48 10.29 0.77 -5.28
N LYS A 49 10.16 0.95 -6.61
CA LYS A 49 8.88 0.93 -7.28
C LYS A 49 8.87 -0.25 -8.23
N SER A 50 8.00 -1.20 -7.95
CA SER A 50 7.72 -2.31 -8.85
C SER A 50 6.56 -1.94 -9.74
N SER A 51 6.75 -2.08 -11.06
CA SER A 51 5.65 -2.00 -12.03
C SER A 51 5.19 -3.40 -12.36
N ILE A 52 3.94 -3.71 -12.03
CA ILE A 52 3.37 -5.05 -12.18
C ILE A 52 2.28 -4.99 -13.24
N LEU A 53 2.24 -6.02 -14.08
CA LEU A 53 1.20 -6.23 -15.06
C LEU A 53 0.33 -7.39 -14.59
N LEU A 54 -0.90 -7.07 -14.16
CA LEU A 54 -1.86 -8.06 -13.70
C LEU A 54 -2.81 -8.42 -14.84
N ASP A 55 -2.93 -9.72 -15.10
CA ASP A 55 -3.91 -10.28 -16.03
C ASP A 55 -5.07 -10.85 -15.21
N VAL A 56 -6.20 -10.14 -15.19
CA VAL A 56 -7.43 -10.58 -14.54
C VAL A 56 -8.32 -11.24 -15.59
N LYS A 57 -8.64 -12.51 -15.40
CA LYS A 57 -9.44 -13.28 -16.34
C LYS A 57 -10.80 -13.58 -15.71
N PRO A 58 -11.91 -13.14 -16.34
CA PRO A 58 -13.23 -13.45 -15.82
C PRO A 58 -13.59 -14.92 -16.05
N TRP A 59 -14.52 -15.42 -15.24
CA TRP A 59 -15.08 -16.76 -15.37
C TRP A 59 -15.85 -16.98 -16.66
N ASP A 60 -16.55 -15.95 -17.16
CA ASP A 60 -17.48 -16.08 -18.27
C ASP A 60 -17.44 -14.86 -19.24
N ASP A 61 -17.94 -15.02 -20.47
CA ASP A 61 -18.00 -13.93 -21.45
C ASP A 61 -19.15 -12.94 -21.22
N GLU A 62 -20.13 -13.27 -20.35
CA GLU A 62 -21.17 -12.35 -19.90
C GLU A 62 -20.71 -11.40 -18.78
N THR A 63 -19.53 -11.62 -18.17
CA THR A 63 -19.02 -10.76 -17.09
C THR A 63 -18.74 -9.34 -17.58
N ASP A 64 -19.27 -8.35 -16.87
CA ASP A 64 -19.10 -6.93 -17.21
C ASP A 64 -17.66 -6.47 -16.94
N MET A 65 -16.88 -6.34 -18.02
CA MET A 65 -15.48 -5.95 -17.97
C MET A 65 -15.27 -4.51 -17.45
N VAL A 66 -16.27 -3.64 -17.57
CA VAL A 66 -16.19 -2.27 -17.06
C VAL A 66 -16.28 -2.28 -15.54
N LYS A 67 -17.22 -3.04 -15.00
CA LYS A 67 -17.34 -3.22 -13.54
C LYS A 67 -16.11 -3.89 -12.93
N LEU A 68 -15.54 -4.89 -13.61
CA LEU A 68 -14.28 -5.51 -13.20
C LEU A 68 -13.17 -4.46 -13.07
N GLU A 69 -13.01 -3.60 -14.07
CA GLU A 69 -12.02 -2.52 -14.02
C GLU A 69 -12.32 -1.52 -12.90
N GLU A 70 -13.58 -1.14 -12.70
CA GLU A 70 -14.00 -0.26 -11.61
C GLU A 70 -13.71 -0.87 -10.23
N CYS A 71 -13.98 -2.16 -10.04
CA CYS A 71 -13.66 -2.89 -8.81
C CYS A 71 -12.15 -2.90 -8.55
N VAL A 72 -11.33 -3.23 -9.55
CA VAL A 72 -9.87 -3.21 -9.40
C VAL A 72 -9.36 -1.80 -9.11
N ARG A 73 -9.88 -0.77 -9.80
CA ARG A 73 -9.51 0.63 -9.55
C ARG A 73 -10.01 1.16 -8.21
N SER A 74 -11.07 0.58 -7.64
CA SER A 74 -11.59 0.97 -6.33
C SER A 74 -10.64 0.65 -5.18
N ILE A 75 -9.71 -0.29 -5.39
CA ILE A 75 -8.65 -0.61 -4.44
C ILE A 75 -7.71 0.59 -4.34
N HIS A 76 -7.83 1.33 -3.24
CA HIS A 76 -6.98 2.47 -2.91
C HIS A 76 -6.09 2.11 -1.73
N MET A 77 -4.77 2.13 -1.94
CA MET A 77 -3.75 1.93 -0.91
C MET A 77 -2.67 2.99 -1.02
N ASP A 78 -2.05 3.36 0.10
CA ASP A 78 -0.92 4.30 0.12
C ASP A 78 0.28 3.68 -0.60
N GLY A 79 0.71 4.29 -1.70
CA GLY A 79 1.77 3.76 -2.56
C GLY A 79 1.31 2.84 -3.69
N LEU A 80 0.01 2.67 -3.89
CA LEU A 80 -0.55 1.98 -5.06
C LEU A 80 -1.03 2.99 -6.12
N LEU A 81 -0.53 2.84 -7.34
CA LEU A 81 -0.93 3.64 -8.49
C LEU A 81 -1.41 2.74 -9.63
N TRP A 82 -2.70 2.84 -9.97
CA TRP A 82 -3.26 2.17 -11.14
C TRP A 82 -2.88 2.93 -12.43
N GLY A 83 -2.34 2.18 -13.38
CA GLY A 83 -1.92 2.66 -14.69
C GLY A 83 -2.95 2.41 -15.79
N ALA A 84 -2.43 2.19 -16.99
CA ALA A 84 -3.25 1.85 -18.15
C ALA A 84 -3.79 0.42 -18.04
N SER A 85 -5.05 0.26 -18.43
CA SER A 85 -5.72 -1.01 -18.61
C SER A 85 -5.94 -1.26 -20.11
N LYS A 86 -5.93 -2.52 -20.52
CA LYS A 86 -6.32 -2.94 -21.87
C LYS A 86 -7.05 -4.27 -21.81
N LEU A 87 -8.03 -4.44 -22.70
CA LEU A 87 -8.74 -5.69 -22.86
C LEU A 87 -8.08 -6.50 -23.97
N VAL A 88 -7.58 -7.70 -23.63
CA VAL A 88 -6.93 -8.60 -24.59
C VAL A 88 -7.83 -9.81 -24.82
N PRO A 89 -8.26 -10.11 -26.06
CA PRO A 89 -9.04 -11.30 -26.34
C PRO A 89 -8.18 -12.55 -26.17
N VAL A 90 -8.68 -13.54 -25.43
CA VAL A 90 -8.00 -14.83 -25.19
C VAL A 90 -8.63 -15.98 -25.97
N GLY A 91 -9.87 -15.81 -26.44
CA GLY A 91 -10.59 -16.77 -27.29
C GLY A 91 -11.96 -17.13 -26.72
N TYR A 92 -12.82 -17.73 -27.56
CA TYR A 92 -14.17 -18.19 -27.18
C TYR A 92 -15.06 -17.08 -26.57
N GLY A 93 -14.97 -15.85 -27.08
CA GLY A 93 -15.74 -14.71 -26.54
C GLY A 93 -15.11 -14.05 -25.30
N ILE A 94 -14.26 -14.78 -24.57
CA ILE A 94 -13.65 -14.30 -23.33
C ILE A 94 -12.49 -13.34 -23.62
N LYS A 95 -12.50 -12.20 -22.93
CA LYS A 95 -11.42 -11.20 -22.92
C LYS A 95 -10.81 -11.18 -21.52
N LYS A 96 -9.49 -11.03 -21.42
CA LYS A 96 -8.81 -10.76 -20.15
C LYS A 96 -8.57 -9.26 -20.00
N LEU A 97 -8.67 -8.76 -18.77
CA LEU A 97 -8.29 -7.41 -18.41
C LEU A 97 -6.81 -7.42 -18.03
N GLN A 98 -5.99 -6.76 -18.82
CA GLN A 98 -4.57 -6.55 -18.51
C GLN A 98 -4.41 -5.14 -17.95
N ILE A 99 -4.12 -5.01 -16.66
CA ILE A 99 -3.97 -3.73 -15.97
C ILE A 99 -2.55 -3.57 -15.42
N GLN A 100 -1.96 -2.41 -15.67
CA GLN A 100 -0.68 -2.04 -15.07
C GLN A 100 -0.92 -1.38 -13.72
N CYS A 101 -0.14 -1.73 -12.71
CA CYS A 101 -0.04 -0.97 -11.47
C CYS A 101 1.43 -0.69 -11.11
N VAL A 102 1.65 0.38 -10.36
CA VAL A 102 2.94 0.70 -9.77
C VAL A 102 2.75 0.71 -8.26
N VAL A 103 3.56 -0.09 -7.58
CA VAL A 103 3.52 -0.24 -6.12
C VAL A 103 4.83 0.23 -5.52
N GLU A 104 4.74 0.83 -4.34
CA GLU A 104 5.90 1.10 -3.48
C GLU A 104 6.17 -0.17 -2.65
N ASP A 105 7.28 -0.86 -2.92
CA ASP A 105 7.58 -2.18 -2.33
C ASP A 105 7.70 -2.13 -0.78
N GLU A 106 8.03 -0.96 -0.22
CA GLU A 106 8.12 -0.77 1.25
C GLU A 106 6.76 -0.73 1.95
N LYS A 107 5.66 -0.48 1.21
CA LYS A 107 4.33 -0.24 1.79
C LYS A 107 3.26 -1.19 1.27
N VAL A 108 3.33 -1.56 0.00
CA VAL A 108 2.31 -2.37 -0.65
C VAL A 108 2.96 -3.63 -1.18
N GLY A 109 2.74 -4.74 -0.45
CA GLY A 109 3.10 -6.07 -0.91
C GLY A 109 2.19 -6.54 -2.03
N THR A 110 2.72 -7.34 -2.95
CA THR A 110 1.95 -7.95 -4.04
C THR A 110 0.87 -8.88 -3.53
N ASP A 111 1.11 -9.54 -2.39
CA ASP A 111 0.16 -10.45 -1.76
C ASP A 111 -1.17 -9.76 -1.42
N ILE A 112 -1.13 -8.52 -0.89
CA ILE A 112 -2.33 -7.77 -0.54
C ILE A 112 -3.15 -7.43 -1.79
N LEU A 113 -2.47 -7.11 -2.89
CA LEU A 113 -3.13 -6.84 -4.17
C LEU A 113 -3.81 -8.10 -4.71
N GLU A 114 -3.13 -9.25 -4.64
CA GLU A 114 -3.71 -10.52 -5.05
C GLU A 114 -4.90 -10.90 -4.17
N GLU A 115 -4.82 -10.72 -2.85
CA GLU A 115 -5.93 -10.94 -1.93
C GLU A 115 -7.12 -10.02 -2.19
N GLU A 116 -6.91 -8.71 -2.38
CA GLU A 116 -8.00 -7.78 -2.67
C GLU A 116 -8.66 -8.07 -4.02
N ILE A 117 -7.88 -8.47 -5.03
CA ILE A 117 -8.42 -8.80 -6.35
C ILE A 117 -9.17 -10.13 -6.31
N THR A 118 -8.66 -11.14 -5.61
CA THR A 118 -9.30 -12.46 -5.49
C THR A 118 -10.55 -12.44 -4.63
N LYS A 119 -10.74 -11.44 -3.75
CA LYS A 119 -12.01 -11.22 -3.05
C LYS A 119 -13.18 -10.89 -3.97
N PHE A 120 -12.91 -10.43 -5.20
CA PHE A 120 -13.94 -10.24 -6.22
C PHE A 120 -14.22 -11.56 -6.95
N GLU A 121 -14.51 -12.63 -6.20
CA GLU A 121 -14.81 -13.99 -6.69
C GLU A 121 -15.98 -14.03 -7.69
N ASP A 122 -16.85 -13.03 -7.65
CA ASP A 122 -17.99 -12.87 -8.56
C ASP A 122 -17.55 -12.46 -9.99
N TYR A 123 -16.33 -11.94 -10.14
CA TYR A 123 -15.80 -11.41 -11.39
C TYR A 123 -14.46 -12.02 -11.84
N VAL A 124 -13.70 -12.65 -10.92
CA VAL A 124 -12.34 -13.18 -11.13
C VAL A 124 -12.27 -14.67 -10.90
#